data_AF-A0A2I0KNA9-F1
#
_entry.id   AF-A0A2I0KNA9-F1
#
_cell.length_a   1.000
_cell.length_b   1.000
_cell.length_c   1.000
_cell.angle_alpha   90.00
_cell.angle_beta   90.00
_cell.angle_gamma   90.00
#
_symmetry.space_group_name_H-M   'P 1'
#
loop_
_entity.id
_entity.type
_entity.pdbx_description
1 polymer ?
#
loop_
_entity_poly.entity_id
_entity_poly.type
_entity_poly.pdbx_seq_one_letter_code
_entity_poly.pdbx_strand_id
1 'polypeptide(L)'
;MKVWAEVFFYLAENNVMFEGILLKPSMVTSRAECKEQASPDKVAQYTLKLLQNRIPPAVPGIMFLSGGQSEVEATLNLNAMNQAPNPWHVSFSYARALQNSCLKTRGGRPENVKAAQQALLVRASANSLAQLGKYTVEGESDEAKKGMFVKGYVY
;
A
#
# COMPACT_ATOMS: atom_id res chain seq x y z
N MET A 1 17.65 2.91 0.86
CA MET A 1 18.01 4.08 0.02
C MET A 1 18.72 3.72 -1.29
N LYS A 2 19.58 2.68 -1.34
CA LYS A 2 20.32 2.28 -2.56
C LYS A 2 19.49 1.48 -3.58
N VAL A 3 18.62 0.58 -3.10
CA VAL A 3 17.89 -0.38 -3.93
C VAL A 3 17.14 0.24 -5.12
N TRP A 4 16.33 1.28 -4.90
CA TRP A 4 15.58 1.89 -6.02
C TRP A 4 16.48 2.58 -7.05
N ALA A 5 17.60 3.15 -6.61
CA ALA A 5 18.59 3.73 -7.52
C ALA A 5 19.21 2.65 -8.41
N GLU A 6 19.62 1.54 -7.81
CA GLU A 6 20.22 0.40 -8.52
C GLU A 6 19.22 -0.26 -9.47
N VAL A 7 17.96 -0.41 -9.06
CA VAL A 7 16.90 -0.92 -9.95
C VAL A 7 16.78 -0.04 -11.19
N PHE A 8 16.65 1.28 -11.04
CA PHE A 8 16.50 2.16 -12.20
C PHE A 8 17.77 2.31 -13.03
N PHE A 9 18.95 2.18 -12.42
CA PHE A 9 20.22 2.04 -13.14
C PHE A 9 20.17 0.82 -14.06
N TYR A 10 19.85 -0.36 -13.53
CA TYR A 10 19.81 -1.57 -14.36
C TYR A 10 18.66 -1.60 -15.36
N LEU A 11 17.51 -0.98 -15.06
CA LEU A 11 16.44 -0.81 -16.05
C LEU A 11 16.91 0.04 -17.23
N ALA A 12 17.65 1.13 -16.97
CA ALA A 12 18.23 1.97 -18.02
C ALA A 12 19.27 1.21 -18.85
N GLU A 13 20.21 0.50 -18.20
CA GLU A 13 21.24 -0.31 -18.87
C GLU A 13 20.63 -1.39 -19.77
N ASN A 14 19.43 -1.87 -19.45
CA ASN A 14 18.70 -2.86 -20.24
C ASN A 14 17.68 -2.25 -21.21
N ASN A 15 17.74 -0.93 -21.45
CA ASN A 15 16.87 -0.20 -22.38
C ASN A 15 15.37 -0.38 -22.10
N VAL A 16 14.99 -0.51 -20.82
CA VAL A 16 13.58 -0.61 -20.44
C VAL A 16 12.91 0.75 -20.62
N MET A 17 11.80 0.78 -21.36
CA MET A 17 10.98 1.97 -21.54
C MET A 17 10.19 2.28 -20.25
N PHE A 18 10.51 3.38 -19.57
CA PHE A 18 9.93 3.70 -18.26
C PHE A 18 8.45 4.06 -18.32
N GLU A 19 7.98 4.57 -19.46
CA GLU A 19 6.58 4.87 -19.73
C GLU A 19 5.72 3.60 -19.76
N GLY A 20 6.34 2.44 -20.01
CA GLY A 20 5.68 1.14 -20.11
C GLY A 20 5.71 0.29 -18.83
N ILE A 21 6.24 0.82 -17.71
CA ILE A 21 6.37 0.06 -16.47
C ILE A 21 5.49 0.60 -15.34
N LEU A 22 5.24 -0.25 -14.35
CA LEU A 22 4.74 0.15 -13.05
C LEU A 22 5.76 -0.26 -12.00
N LEU A 23 6.00 0.61 -11.02
CA LEU A 23 6.82 0.25 -9.87
C LEU A 23 5.93 -0.25 -8.75
N LYS A 24 6.25 -1.42 -8.17
CA LYS A 24 5.60 -1.94 -6.96
C LYS A 24 6.56 -1.94 -5.77
N PRO A 25 6.78 -0.79 -5.10
CA PRO A 25 7.68 -0.70 -3.97
C PRO A 25 6.96 -0.94 -2.63
N SER A 26 7.75 -1.15 -1.58
CA SER A 26 7.29 -0.98 -0.19
C SER A 26 7.20 0.50 0.17
N MET A 27 6.28 0.85 1.07
CA MET A 27 6.31 2.14 1.76
C MET A 27 7.51 2.22 2.71
N VAL A 28 7.95 3.43 3.04
CA VAL A 28 8.99 3.68 4.05
C VAL A 28 8.33 3.74 5.42
N THR A 29 8.28 2.59 6.12
CA THR A 29 7.62 2.46 7.43
C THR A 29 8.62 2.19 8.55
N SER A 30 8.17 2.38 9.80
CA SER A 30 8.84 1.78 10.95
C SER A 30 8.88 0.26 10.81
N ARG A 31 9.87 -0.37 11.44
CA ARG A 31 9.90 -1.84 11.56
C ARG A 31 8.74 -2.29 12.45
N ALA A 32 8.18 -3.46 12.18
CA ALA A 32 7.08 -4.02 12.97
C ALA A 32 7.40 -4.14 14.47
N GLU A 33 8.66 -4.39 14.83
CA GLU A 33 9.14 -4.51 16.22
C GLU A 33 9.51 -3.15 16.85
N CYS A 34 9.35 -2.03 16.12
CA CYS A 34 9.64 -0.71 16.66
C CYS A 34 8.58 -0.31 17.70
N LYS A 35 9.02 0.15 18.88
CA LYS A 35 8.12 0.56 19.97
C LYS A 35 7.20 1.70 19.55
N GLU A 36 7.75 2.63 18.77
CA GLU A 36 7.03 3.78 18.24
C GLU A 36 6.83 3.60 16.72
N GLN A 37 5.58 3.48 16.32
CA GLN A 37 5.22 3.44 14.90
C GLN A 37 5.12 4.86 14.35
N ALA A 38 5.58 5.05 13.11
CA ALA A 38 5.47 6.33 12.43
C ALA A 38 4.00 6.64 12.12
N SER A 39 3.60 7.92 12.20
CA SER A 39 2.29 8.35 11.73
C SER A 39 2.17 8.25 10.21
N PRO A 40 0.94 8.17 9.66
CA PRO A 40 0.74 8.15 8.21
C PRO A 40 1.41 9.31 7.47
N ASP A 41 1.35 10.52 8.02
CA ASP A 41 1.99 11.69 7.43
C ASP A 41 3.51 11.53 7.34
N LYS A 42 4.13 10.94 8.38
CA LYS A 42 5.57 10.70 8.39
C LYS A 42 5.92 9.59 7.39
N VAL A 43 5.15 8.51 7.33
CA VAL A 43 5.33 7.47 6.30
C VAL A 43 5.23 8.09 4.90
N ALA A 44 4.21 8.91 4.65
CA ALA A 44 4.01 9.57 3.37
C ALA A 44 5.19 10.51 3.02
N GLN A 45 5.58 11.39 3.94
CA GLN A 45 6.68 12.34 3.74
C GLN A 45 7.98 11.62 3.35
N TYR A 46 8.38 10.59 4.11
CA TYR A 46 9.62 9.86 3.84
C TYR A 46 9.54 9.03 2.56
N THR A 47 8.38 8.43 2.28
CA THR A 47 8.17 7.61 1.07
C THR A 47 8.23 8.48 -0.18
N LEU A 48 7.45 9.57 -0.23
CA LEU A 48 7.41 10.47 -1.39
C LEU A 48 8.75 11.17 -1.62
N LYS A 49 9.42 11.62 -0.55
CA LYS A 49 10.77 12.19 -0.65
C LYS A 49 11.76 11.21 -1.28
N LEU A 50 11.66 9.92 -0.95
CA LEU A 50 12.54 8.92 -1.55
C LEU A 50 12.19 8.65 -3.01
N LEU A 51 10.91 8.62 -3.37
CA LEU A 51 10.47 8.49 -4.77
C LEU A 51 11.00 9.65 -5.61
N GLN A 52 10.81 10.89 -5.15
CA GLN A 52 11.33 12.13 -5.79
C GLN A 52 12.83 12.10 -6.05
N ASN A 53 13.60 11.49 -5.16
CA ASN A 53 15.05 11.44 -5.30
C ASN A 53 15.55 10.32 -6.22
N ARG A 54 14.70 9.35 -6.57
CA ARG A 54 15.18 8.06 -7.13
C ARG A 54 14.41 7.55 -8.34
N ILE A 55 13.17 7.96 -8.50
CA ILE A 55 12.29 7.45 -9.55
C ILE A 55 12.07 8.57 -10.57
N PRO A 56 12.26 8.31 -11.88
CA PRO A 56 11.93 9.29 -12.92
C PRO A 56 10.42 9.53 -13.03
N PRO A 57 9.98 10.77 -13.32
CA PRO A 57 8.56 11.07 -13.63
C PRO A 57 8.00 10.33 -14.85
N ALA A 58 8.85 9.77 -15.72
CA ALA A 58 8.41 9.00 -16.88
C ALA A 58 7.67 7.70 -16.50
N VAL A 59 7.86 7.19 -15.28
CA VAL A 59 7.08 6.07 -14.77
C VAL A 59 5.63 6.53 -14.61
N PRO A 60 4.62 5.86 -15.19
CA PRO A 60 3.23 6.31 -15.08
C PRO A 60 2.64 6.10 -13.69
N GLY A 61 3.08 5.08 -12.93
CA GLY A 61 2.46 4.76 -11.66
C GLY A 61 3.30 3.97 -10.66
N ILE A 62 3.03 4.25 -9.38
CA ILE A 62 3.61 3.61 -8.21
C ILE A 62 2.51 2.85 -7.49
N MET A 63 2.58 1.53 -7.50
CA MET A 63 1.55 0.62 -7.00
C MET A 63 2.03 -0.05 -5.72
N PHE A 64 1.85 0.59 -4.57
CA PHE A 64 2.44 0.12 -3.31
C PHE A 64 1.99 -1.28 -2.91
N LEU A 65 2.91 -2.09 -2.40
CA LEU A 65 2.57 -3.30 -1.67
C LEU A 65 2.22 -2.95 -0.21
N SER A 66 1.29 -3.68 0.39
CA SER A 66 0.90 -3.44 1.79
C SER A 66 1.89 -3.99 2.80
N GLY A 67 2.69 -5.00 2.42
CA GLY A 67 3.63 -5.63 3.35
C GLY A 67 2.90 -6.26 4.53
N GLY A 68 3.39 -6.03 5.75
CA GLY A 68 2.80 -6.50 7.01
C GLY A 68 1.87 -5.51 7.71
N GLN A 69 1.59 -4.36 7.08
CA GLN A 69 0.67 -3.34 7.60
C GLN A 69 -0.73 -3.92 7.81
N SER A 70 -1.55 -3.32 8.67
CA SER A 70 -2.99 -3.63 8.74
C SER A 70 -3.74 -3.14 7.49
N GLU A 71 -5.01 -3.55 7.34
CA GLU A 71 -5.86 -3.07 6.24
C GLU A 71 -6.08 -1.55 6.33
N VAL A 72 -6.34 -1.05 7.54
CA VAL A 72 -6.55 0.39 7.80
C VAL A 72 -5.25 1.17 7.68
N GLU A 73 -4.14 0.66 8.23
CA GLU A 73 -2.84 1.34 8.17
C GLU A 73 -2.37 1.53 6.72
N ALA A 74 -2.48 0.48 5.88
CA ALA A 74 -2.11 0.58 4.47
C ALA A 74 -2.99 1.58 3.70
N THR A 75 -4.27 1.71 4.09
CA THR A 75 -5.20 2.67 3.50
C THR A 75 -4.87 4.10 3.94
N LEU A 76 -4.60 4.33 5.23
CA LEU A 76 -4.24 5.64 5.78
C LEU A 76 -2.91 6.16 5.21
N ASN A 77 -1.90 5.30 5.10
CA ASN A 77 -0.60 5.67 4.54
C ASN A 77 -0.72 6.04 3.05
N LEU A 78 -1.51 5.28 2.29
CA LEU A 78 -1.81 5.61 0.88
C LEU A 78 -2.56 6.94 0.76
N ASN A 79 -3.54 7.16 1.64
CA ASN A 79 -4.32 8.39 1.67
C ASN A 79 -3.43 9.61 1.91
N ALA A 80 -2.58 9.56 2.93
CA ALA A 80 -1.66 10.64 3.26
C ALA A 80 -0.71 10.95 2.10
N MET A 81 -0.24 9.94 1.34
CA MET A 81 0.60 10.17 0.15
C MET A 81 -0.14 10.88 -1.00
N ASN A 82 -1.45 10.70 -1.11
CA ASN A 82 -2.27 11.31 -2.16
C ASN A 82 -2.87 12.67 -1.76
N GLN A 83 -2.60 13.16 -0.55
CA GLN A 83 -2.98 14.52 -0.12
C GLN A 83 -1.98 15.59 -0.59
N ALA A 84 -0.90 15.19 -1.27
CA ALA A 84 0.05 16.07 -1.93
C ALA A 84 0.10 15.76 -3.43
N PRO A 85 0.43 16.75 -4.30
CA PRO A 85 0.65 16.51 -5.71
C PRO A 85 1.81 15.53 -5.94
N ASN A 86 1.61 14.58 -6.85
CA ASN A 86 2.63 13.61 -7.25
C ASN A 86 2.78 13.62 -8.78
N PRO A 87 4.01 13.49 -9.31
CA PRO A 87 4.21 13.33 -10.75
C PRO A 87 3.81 11.93 -11.24
N TRP A 88 3.68 10.95 -10.32
CA TRP A 88 3.22 9.60 -10.61
C TRP A 88 1.77 9.41 -10.17
N HIS A 89 1.07 8.47 -10.80
CA HIS A 89 -0.14 7.90 -10.23
C HIS A 89 0.20 7.02 -9.02
N VAL A 90 -0.04 7.51 -7.80
CA VAL A 90 0.24 6.79 -6.55
C VAL A 90 -0.99 5.99 -6.12
N SER A 91 -0.91 4.65 -6.21
CA SER A 91 -2.02 3.75 -5.95
C SER A 91 -1.54 2.46 -5.24
N PHE A 92 -2.37 1.42 -5.23
CA PHE A 92 -2.17 0.21 -4.45
C PHE A 92 -2.10 -1.06 -5.31
N SER A 93 -1.26 -1.99 -4.87
CA SER A 93 -1.23 -3.39 -5.33
C SER A 93 -1.24 -4.31 -4.10
N TYR A 94 -2.39 -4.35 -3.44
CA TYR A 94 -2.57 -5.00 -2.15
C TYR A 94 -3.12 -6.42 -2.28
N ALA A 95 -2.56 -7.31 -1.46
CA ALA A 95 -3.11 -8.65 -1.23
C ALA A 95 -3.75 -8.69 0.16
N ARG A 96 -2.93 -8.87 1.21
CA ARG A 96 -3.41 -8.95 2.60
C ARG A 96 -4.26 -7.75 3.01
N ALA A 97 -3.85 -6.53 2.69
CA ALA A 97 -4.59 -5.31 3.07
C ALA A 97 -5.95 -5.15 2.37
N LEU A 98 -6.24 -5.98 1.35
CA LEU A 98 -7.49 -5.98 0.62
C LEU A 98 -8.34 -7.22 0.96
N GLN A 99 -7.70 -8.35 1.29
CA GLN A 99 -8.36 -9.65 1.36
C GLN A 99 -8.56 -10.19 2.78
N ASN A 100 -7.85 -9.68 3.81
CA ASN A 100 -7.83 -10.33 5.12
C ASN A 100 -9.22 -10.40 5.78
N SER A 101 -9.95 -9.30 5.82
CA SER A 101 -11.33 -9.28 6.35
C SER A 101 -12.25 -10.16 5.50
N CYS A 102 -12.13 -10.10 4.16
CA CYS A 102 -12.90 -10.96 3.25
C CYS A 102 -12.69 -12.45 3.53
N LEU A 103 -11.43 -12.89 3.63
CA LEU A 103 -11.07 -14.30 3.87
C LEU A 103 -11.58 -14.78 5.23
N LYS A 104 -11.42 -13.97 6.28
CA LYS A 104 -11.93 -14.28 7.63
C LYS A 104 -13.44 -14.40 7.65
N THR A 105 -14.15 -13.45 7.05
CA THR A 105 -15.62 -13.50 6.92
C THR A 105 -16.05 -14.71 6.11
N ARG A 106 -15.34 -15.05 5.04
CA ARG A 106 -15.68 -16.19 4.19
C ARG A 106 -15.58 -17.51 4.95
N GLY A 107 -14.48 -17.74 5.66
CA GLY A 107 -14.29 -18.93 6.50
C GLY A 107 -14.52 -20.28 5.80
N GLY A 108 -14.37 -20.34 4.46
CA GLY A 108 -14.66 -21.53 3.65
C GLY A 108 -16.14 -21.89 3.47
N ARG A 109 -17.07 -21.09 4.03
CA ARG A 109 -18.50 -21.42 4.11
C ARG A 109 -19.30 -20.79 2.95
N PRO A 110 -20.09 -21.55 2.16
CA PRO A 110 -20.88 -21.01 1.05
C PRO A 110 -21.91 -19.94 1.47
N GLU A 111 -22.50 -20.06 2.64
CA GLU A 111 -23.47 -19.10 3.17
C GLU A 111 -22.84 -17.71 3.41
N ASN A 112 -21.52 -17.64 3.58
CA ASN A 112 -20.79 -16.40 3.85
C ASN A 112 -20.33 -15.67 2.59
N VAL A 113 -20.64 -16.15 1.38
CA VAL A 113 -20.21 -15.52 0.11
C VAL A 113 -20.55 -14.03 0.10
N LYS A 114 -21.81 -13.69 0.35
CA LYS A 114 -22.32 -12.32 0.24
C LYS A 114 -21.67 -11.39 1.28
N ALA A 115 -21.51 -11.87 2.52
CA ALA A 115 -20.85 -11.11 3.58
C ALA A 115 -19.37 -10.87 3.26
N ALA A 116 -18.66 -11.87 2.72
CA ALA A 116 -17.25 -11.73 2.33
C ALA A 116 -17.06 -10.76 1.15
N GLN A 117 -17.95 -10.83 0.14
CA GLN A 117 -17.96 -9.87 -0.96
C GLN A 117 -18.18 -8.44 -0.48
N GLN A 118 -19.09 -8.25 0.49
CA GLN A 118 -19.31 -6.94 1.10
C GLN A 118 -18.04 -6.45 1.81
N ALA A 119 -17.37 -7.29 2.60
CA ALA A 119 -16.12 -6.94 3.26
C ALA A 119 -15.01 -6.56 2.26
N LEU A 120 -14.89 -7.29 1.15
CA LEU A 120 -13.95 -6.96 0.08
C LEU A 120 -14.28 -5.61 -0.58
N LEU A 121 -15.56 -5.35 -0.86
CA LEU A 121 -16.00 -4.09 -1.47
C LEU A 121 -15.69 -2.90 -0.56
N VAL A 122 -15.94 -3.01 0.74
CA VAL A 122 -15.59 -1.99 1.73
C VAL A 122 -14.09 -1.66 1.66
N ARG A 123 -13.21 -2.67 1.62
CA ARG A 123 -11.75 -2.44 1.49
C ARG A 123 -11.36 -1.87 0.13
N ALA A 124 -11.99 -2.32 -0.96
CA ALA A 124 -11.72 -1.78 -2.30
C ALA A 124 -12.12 -0.30 -2.40
N SER A 125 -13.31 0.07 -1.88
CA SER A 125 -13.79 1.45 -1.84
C SER A 125 -12.91 2.32 -0.95
N ALA A 126 -12.48 1.84 0.22
CA ALA A 126 -11.57 2.57 1.10
C ALA A 126 -10.24 2.89 0.40
N ASN A 127 -9.62 1.91 -0.25
CA ASN A 127 -8.37 2.12 -1.00
C ASN A 127 -8.56 3.00 -2.25
N SER A 128 -9.72 2.91 -2.90
CA SER A 128 -10.07 3.82 -4.00
C SER A 128 -10.19 5.28 -3.53
N LEU A 129 -10.79 5.52 -2.36
CA LEU A 129 -10.85 6.86 -1.77
C LEU A 129 -9.47 7.36 -1.32
N ALA A 130 -8.64 6.45 -0.79
CA ALA A 130 -7.27 6.76 -0.39
C ALA A 130 -6.39 7.14 -1.59
N GLN A 131 -6.58 6.50 -2.75
CA GLN A 131 -5.92 6.92 -3.99
C GLN A 131 -6.27 8.36 -4.37
N LEU A 132 -7.48 8.83 -4.04
CA LEU A 132 -7.92 10.21 -4.27
C LEU A 132 -7.53 11.18 -3.13
N GLY A 133 -6.88 10.71 -2.06
CA GLY A 133 -6.56 11.51 -0.86
C GLY A 133 -7.80 11.90 -0.03
N LYS A 134 -8.91 11.17 -0.19
CA LYS A 134 -10.24 11.50 0.37
C LYS A 134 -10.76 10.48 1.38
N TYR A 135 -9.94 9.54 1.80
CA TYR A 135 -10.35 8.52 2.76
C TYR A 135 -10.35 9.07 4.19
N THR A 136 -11.39 8.70 4.95
CA THR A 136 -11.51 8.94 6.39
C THR A 136 -11.66 7.60 7.12
N VAL A 137 -11.20 7.54 8.36
CA VAL A 137 -11.21 6.31 9.18
C VAL A 137 -12.57 6.00 9.81
N GLU A 138 -13.59 6.80 9.52
CA GLU A 138 -14.92 6.68 10.13
C GLU A 138 -15.59 5.36 9.74
N GLY A 139 -16.10 4.63 10.74
CA GLY A 139 -16.78 3.35 10.53
C GLY A 139 -15.86 2.12 10.40
N GLU A 140 -14.55 2.25 10.63
CA GLU A 140 -13.61 1.13 10.58
C GLU A 140 -13.69 0.21 11.81
N SER A 141 -13.75 -1.11 11.57
CA SER A 141 -13.73 -2.11 12.62
C SER A 141 -12.36 -2.23 13.29
N ASP A 142 -12.34 -2.70 14.55
CA ASP A 142 -11.09 -2.89 15.28
C ASP A 142 -10.24 -4.03 14.71
N GLU A 143 -10.87 -5.01 14.06
CA GLU A 143 -10.19 -6.09 13.35
C GLU A 143 -9.38 -5.57 12.16
N ALA A 144 -9.91 -4.61 11.40
CA ALA A 144 -9.25 -4.03 10.23
C ALA A 144 -8.01 -3.20 10.61
N LYS A 145 -7.96 -2.71 11.86
CA LYS A 145 -6.85 -1.94 12.43
C LYS A 145 -5.67 -2.82 12.87
N LYS A 146 -5.88 -4.13 13.09
CA LYS A 146 -4.81 -5.04 13.59
C LYS A 146 -3.78 -5.35 12.51
N GLY A 147 -2.50 -5.14 12.84
CA GLY A 147 -1.35 -5.45 11.97
C GLY A 147 -1.30 -6.92 11.55
N MET A 148 -0.70 -7.18 10.38
CA MET A 148 -0.65 -8.52 9.77
C MET A 148 0.77 -9.09 9.69
N PHE A 149 1.71 -8.49 10.40
CA PHE A 149 3.08 -8.98 10.48
C PHE A 149 3.13 -10.34 11.17
N VAL A 150 3.78 -11.31 10.51
CA VAL A 150 4.10 -12.63 11.07
C VAL A 150 5.60 -12.81 10.96
N LYS A 151 6.27 -13.02 12.10
CA LYS A 151 7.72 -13.21 12.14
C LYS A 151 8.09 -14.51 11.42
N GLY A 152 9.02 -14.43 10.48
CA GLY A 152 9.47 -15.61 9.71
C GLY A 152 8.48 -16.09 8.64
N TYR A 153 7.55 -15.26 8.19
CA TYR A 153 6.63 -15.61 7.11
C TYR A 153 7.38 -15.94 5.80
N VAL A 154 7.12 -17.13 5.25
CA VAL A 154 7.64 -17.60 3.95
C VAL A 154 6.46 -17.62 2.97
N TYR A 155 6.69 -17.10 1.75
CA TYR A 155 5.70 -17.09 0.68
C TYR A 155 5.45 -18.49 0.12
#